data_AF-A0AA88IXV5-F1
#
_entry.id   AF-A0AA88IXV5-F1
#
_cell.length_a   1.000
_cell.length_b   1.000
_cell.length_c   1.000
_cell.angle_alpha   90.00
_cell.angle_beta   90.00
_cell.angle_gamma   90.00
#
_symmetry.space_group_name_H-M   'P 1'
#
loop_
_entity.id
_entity.type
_entity.pdbx_description
1 polymer ?
#
loop_
_entity_poly.entity_id
_entity_poly.type
_entity_poly.pdbx_seq_one_letter_code
_entity_poly.pdbx_strand_id
1 'polypeptide(L)'
;MVSDFLENGSSGADSWCSSDSESGLSDLSHLAEKIPTCKRPLAQFENEVLSAVNSLILSINKTELSGVKSGACNAGCIRFALVKLLRLSGYDAAVCSSRWQGTGKVPGGDHEYIDVVSHGHTGSSERLIVDIDFQSHFEIARAVDSYDKILNSLPVVYVGSLARLSQFLQVMAEAARFSLKQNSMPLPPWRSLAYLQAKWQSPYQRQLYADEKDISRANPFDHKQCSGHLKRLQSLLQAEIETERILKPVNSEHSWRRKPERMRHYLY
;
A
#
# COMPACT_ATOMS: atom_id res chain seq x y z
N MET A 1 -10.80 -60.60 -2.71
CA MET A 1 -11.92 -60.26 -3.61
C MET A 1 -12.24 -58.79 -3.42
N VAL A 2 -11.65 -57.96 -4.27
CA VAL A 2 -11.99 -56.53 -4.41
C VAL A 2 -12.13 -56.32 -5.90
N SER A 3 -13.30 -55.84 -6.27
CA SER A 3 -13.87 -55.78 -7.61
C SER A 3 -13.23 -54.71 -8.48
N ASP A 4 -13.18 -55.04 -9.77
CA ASP A 4 -12.70 -54.25 -10.90
C ASP A 4 -13.35 -52.86 -10.96
N PHE A 5 -12.51 -51.83 -11.14
CA PHE A 5 -12.95 -50.48 -11.44
C PHE A 5 -12.56 -50.15 -12.89
N LEU A 6 -13.59 -49.87 -13.67
CA LEU A 6 -13.56 -49.77 -15.14
C LEU A 6 -12.69 -48.62 -15.64
N GLU A 7 -11.85 -48.97 -16.60
CA GLU A 7 -11.09 -48.13 -17.50
C GLU A 7 -12.06 -47.52 -18.54
N ASN A 8 -12.16 -46.19 -18.59
CA ASN A 8 -12.83 -45.50 -19.69
C ASN A 8 -11.79 -44.67 -20.45
N GLY A 9 -11.29 -45.23 -21.54
CA GLY A 9 -10.45 -44.55 -22.50
C GLY A 9 -11.21 -43.44 -23.22
N SER A 10 -10.57 -42.28 -23.34
CA SER A 10 -10.90 -41.30 -24.37
C SER A 10 -9.60 -40.82 -24.99
N SER A 11 -9.25 -41.48 -26.10
CA SER A 11 -8.22 -41.07 -27.04
C SER A 11 -8.72 -39.87 -27.83
N GLY A 12 -8.00 -38.76 -27.77
CA GLY A 12 -8.28 -37.55 -28.52
C GLY A 12 -7.08 -36.62 -28.46
N ALA A 13 -5.99 -37.05 -29.09
CA ALA A 13 -4.81 -36.24 -29.31
C ALA A 13 -5.08 -35.33 -30.50
N ASP A 14 -5.24 -34.03 -30.25
CA ASP A 14 -4.93 -32.98 -31.22
C ASP A 14 -4.09 -31.92 -30.48
N SER A 15 -2.81 -32.24 -30.38
CA SER A 15 -1.74 -31.28 -30.18
C SER A 15 -1.75 -30.36 -31.38
N TRP A 16 -1.97 -29.05 -31.21
CA TRP A 16 -1.43 -28.02 -32.09
C TRP A 16 -0.85 -26.89 -31.25
N CYS A 17 0.41 -26.59 -31.57
CA CYS A 17 1.31 -25.66 -30.92
C CYS A 17 0.64 -24.34 -30.56
N SER A 18 0.57 -24.03 -29.25
CA SER A 18 0.41 -22.65 -28.82
C SER A 18 1.71 -21.92 -29.13
N SER A 19 1.66 -21.05 -30.12
CA SER A 19 2.72 -20.12 -30.46
C SER A 19 3.03 -19.27 -29.22
N ASP A 20 4.19 -19.46 -28.63
CA ASP A 20 4.74 -18.60 -27.58
C ASP A 20 4.90 -17.19 -28.15
N SER A 21 3.90 -16.36 -27.90
CA SER A 21 4.01 -14.93 -28.15
C SER A 21 4.87 -14.35 -27.04
N GLU A 22 5.99 -13.73 -27.41
CA GLU A 22 6.82 -12.85 -26.56
C GLU A 22 6.07 -11.63 -25.99
N SER A 23 4.73 -11.58 -26.13
CA SER A 23 3.84 -10.52 -25.64
C SER A 23 3.90 -10.33 -24.12
N GLY A 24 4.35 -11.36 -23.40
CA GLY A 24 4.47 -11.34 -21.96
C GLY A 24 5.42 -10.29 -21.37
N LEU A 25 6.57 -10.06 -22.04
CA LEU A 25 7.54 -9.07 -21.58
C LEU A 25 7.03 -7.64 -21.82
N SER A 26 6.37 -7.43 -22.96
CA SER A 26 5.71 -6.17 -23.31
C SER A 26 4.62 -5.80 -22.28
N ASP A 27 3.85 -6.80 -21.82
CA ASP A 27 2.79 -6.59 -20.83
C ASP A 27 3.33 -6.07 -19.48
N LEU A 28 4.45 -6.62 -18.98
CA LEU A 28 5.04 -6.12 -17.73
C LEU A 28 5.65 -4.72 -17.86
N SER A 29 6.31 -4.40 -18.98
CA SER A 29 6.80 -3.03 -19.21
C SER A 29 5.65 -2.01 -19.22
N HIS A 30 4.53 -2.34 -19.88
CA HIS A 30 3.34 -1.48 -19.87
C HIS A 30 2.68 -1.38 -18.49
N LEU A 31 2.75 -2.43 -17.67
CA LEU A 31 2.29 -2.39 -16.28
C LEU A 31 3.21 -1.53 -15.40
N ALA A 32 4.52 -1.62 -15.60
CA ALA A 32 5.50 -0.78 -14.90
C ALA A 32 5.31 0.71 -15.22
N GLU A 33 4.96 1.06 -16.46
CA GLU A 33 4.65 2.44 -16.87
C GLU A 33 3.41 3.03 -16.17
N LYS A 34 2.45 2.19 -15.76
CA LYS A 34 1.25 2.66 -15.04
C LYS A 34 1.54 3.04 -13.59
N ILE A 35 2.59 2.49 -12.98
CA ILE A 35 2.89 2.70 -11.56
C ILE A 35 3.28 4.15 -11.25
N PRO A 36 4.16 4.84 -12.01
CA PRO A 36 4.43 6.27 -11.82
C PRO A 36 3.16 7.13 -11.86
N THR A 37 2.25 6.85 -12.80
CA THR A 37 0.96 7.56 -12.90
C THR A 37 0.08 7.27 -11.68
N CYS A 38 0.06 6.02 -11.21
CA CYS A 38 -0.60 5.66 -9.96
C CYS A 38 0.13 6.24 -8.73
N LYS A 39 1.41 6.60 -8.79
CA LYS A 39 2.17 7.14 -7.66
C LYS A 39 1.90 8.62 -7.39
N ARG A 40 1.54 9.41 -8.41
CA ARG A 40 1.36 10.86 -8.27
C ARG A 40 0.11 11.18 -7.44
N PRO A 41 0.23 11.81 -6.25
CA PRO A 41 -0.94 12.22 -5.51
C PRO A 41 -1.65 13.35 -6.26
N LEU A 42 -2.90 13.12 -6.65
CA LEU A 42 -3.66 14.04 -7.52
C LEU A 42 -4.33 15.17 -6.73
N ALA A 43 -4.58 14.98 -5.44
CA ALA A 43 -5.27 15.95 -4.59
C ALA A 43 -4.29 16.62 -3.60
N GLN A 44 -4.52 17.91 -3.31
CA GLN A 44 -3.77 18.66 -2.30
C GLN A 44 -3.85 17.97 -0.92
N PHE A 45 -5.05 17.49 -0.56
CA PHE A 45 -5.28 16.77 0.69
C PHE A 45 -4.46 15.47 0.79
N GLU A 46 -4.35 14.72 -0.30
CA GLU A 46 -3.55 13.49 -0.32
C GLU A 46 -2.05 13.77 -0.08
N ASN A 47 -1.51 14.84 -0.65
CA ASN A 47 -0.13 15.27 -0.41
C ASN A 47 0.10 15.73 1.03
N GLU A 48 -0.85 16.46 1.61
CA GLU A 48 -0.80 16.93 2.99
C GLU A 48 -0.79 15.74 3.97
N VAL A 49 -1.72 14.80 3.80
CA VAL A 49 -1.80 13.59 4.63
C VAL A 49 -0.56 12.73 4.43
N LEU A 50 -0.05 12.57 3.21
CA LEU A 50 1.19 11.82 2.96
C LEU A 50 2.38 12.46 3.69
N SER A 51 2.52 13.78 3.63
CA SER A 51 3.58 14.50 4.34
C SER A 51 3.47 14.34 5.85
N ALA A 52 2.26 14.48 6.40
CA ALA A 52 2.00 14.29 7.82
C ALA A 52 2.30 12.86 8.26
N VAL A 53 1.77 11.85 7.56
CA VAL A 53 2.04 10.43 7.82
C VAL A 53 3.54 10.15 7.82
N ASN A 54 4.27 10.62 6.81
CA ASN A 54 5.70 10.38 6.72
C ASN A 54 6.47 11.01 7.88
N SER A 55 6.18 12.27 8.19
CA SER A 55 6.80 12.97 9.32
C SER A 55 6.51 12.27 10.66
N LEU A 56 5.27 11.85 10.87
CA LEU A 56 4.85 11.21 12.12
C LEU A 56 5.44 9.80 12.27
N ILE A 57 5.51 8.99 11.21
CA ILE A 57 6.17 7.67 11.26
C ILE A 57 7.65 7.83 11.67
N LEU A 58 8.34 8.84 11.14
CA LEU A 58 9.73 9.13 11.48
C LEU A 58 9.89 9.64 12.91
N SER A 59 8.87 10.27 13.49
CA SER A 59 8.90 10.77 14.88
C SER A 59 8.48 9.74 15.95
N ILE A 60 7.84 8.62 15.57
CA ILE A 60 7.40 7.61 16.55
C ILE A 60 8.62 7.06 17.31
N ASN A 61 8.60 7.19 18.63
CA ASN A 61 9.57 6.55 19.50
C ASN A 61 9.13 5.13 19.86
N LYS A 62 10.08 4.21 19.95
CA LYS A 62 9.76 2.80 20.30
C LYS A 62 9.15 2.64 21.68
N THR A 63 9.40 3.59 22.59
CA THR A 63 8.81 3.63 23.94
C THR A 63 7.34 4.04 23.92
N GLU A 64 6.85 4.63 22.82
CA GLU A 64 5.45 5.03 22.64
C GLU A 64 4.59 3.89 22.06
N LEU A 65 5.21 2.77 21.67
CA LEU A 65 4.51 1.56 21.24
C LEU A 65 3.91 0.86 22.47
N SER A 66 2.77 1.35 22.94
CA SER A 66 1.99 0.68 23.97
C SER A 66 1.35 -0.59 23.41
N GLY A 67 1.26 -1.63 24.23
CA GLY A 67 0.52 -2.84 23.87
C GLY A 67 -0.97 -2.54 23.73
N VAL A 68 -1.50 -2.65 22.51
CA VAL A 68 -2.91 -2.34 22.21
C VAL A 68 -3.77 -3.61 22.16
N LYS A 69 -3.15 -4.77 21.96
CA LYS A 69 -3.79 -6.09 21.92
C LYS A 69 -2.85 -7.13 22.54
N SER A 70 -3.40 -8.17 23.14
CA SER A 70 -2.66 -9.34 23.63
C SER A 70 -2.29 -10.26 22.46
N GLY A 71 -1.08 -10.84 22.45
CA GLY A 71 -0.60 -11.73 21.38
C GLY A 71 0.24 -11.04 20.30
N ALA A 72 0.58 -11.78 19.23
CA ALA A 72 1.51 -11.32 18.20
C ALA A 72 1.09 -9.98 17.56
N CYS A 73 1.96 -8.97 17.68
CA CYS A 73 1.75 -7.63 17.17
C CYS A 73 2.07 -7.55 15.66
N ASN A 74 1.06 -7.68 14.79
CA ASN A 74 1.19 -7.51 13.33
C ASN A 74 1.29 -6.03 12.92
N ALA A 75 2.25 -5.30 13.51
CA ALA A 75 2.39 -3.85 13.41
C ALA A 75 1.18 -3.04 13.92
N GLY A 76 0.26 -3.66 14.69
CA GLY A 76 -0.88 -2.98 15.30
C GLY A 76 -0.47 -1.78 16.15
N CYS A 77 0.54 -1.94 17.02
CA CYS A 77 1.04 -0.84 17.86
C CYS A 77 1.54 0.37 17.05
N ILE A 78 2.16 0.14 15.88
CA ILE A 78 2.61 1.22 15.00
C ILE A 78 1.40 1.95 14.42
N ARG A 79 0.37 1.20 13.97
CA ARG A 79 -0.86 1.81 13.44
C ARG A 79 -1.57 2.68 14.49
N PHE A 80 -1.71 2.18 15.72
CA PHE A 80 -2.34 2.95 16.80
C PHE A 80 -1.51 4.16 17.23
N ALA A 81 -0.18 4.03 17.31
CA ALA A 81 0.69 5.17 17.59
C ALA A 81 0.56 6.25 16.52
N LEU A 82 0.55 5.86 15.25
CA LEU A 82 0.37 6.78 14.12
C LEU A 82 -1.01 7.46 14.16
N VAL A 83 -2.09 6.71 14.39
CA VAL A 83 -3.45 7.25 14.53
C VAL A 83 -3.54 8.24 15.70
N LYS A 84 -2.92 7.93 16.84
CA LYS A 84 -2.86 8.84 17.99
C LYS A 84 -2.19 10.16 17.60
N LEU A 85 -1.05 10.10 16.92
CA LEU A 85 -0.32 11.29 16.48
C LEU A 85 -1.11 12.09 15.43
N LEU A 86 -1.71 11.43 14.45
CA LEU A 86 -2.57 12.08 13.44
C LEU A 86 -3.74 12.83 14.10
N ARG A 87 -4.40 12.23 15.09
CA ARG A 87 -5.48 12.89 15.84
C ARG A 87 -4.99 14.09 16.64
N LEU A 88 -3.81 13.99 17.27
CA LEU A 88 -3.19 15.12 17.96
C LEU A 88 -2.83 16.26 17.00
N SER A 89 -2.57 15.94 15.72
CA SER A 89 -2.37 16.91 14.64
C SER A 89 -3.68 17.41 14.00
N GLY A 90 -4.86 17.00 14.51
CA GLY A 90 -6.16 17.50 14.05
C GLY A 90 -6.82 16.68 12.93
N TYR A 91 -6.25 15.55 12.53
CA TYR A 91 -6.85 14.69 11.50
C TYR A 91 -7.91 13.75 12.08
N ASP A 92 -9.02 13.56 11.36
CA ASP A 92 -9.98 12.47 11.63
C ASP A 92 -9.41 11.14 11.11
N ALA A 93 -8.56 10.51 11.91
CA ALA A 93 -7.91 9.25 11.60
C ALA A 93 -8.40 8.09 12.48
N ALA A 94 -8.43 6.87 11.96
CA ALA A 94 -8.74 5.68 12.76
C ALA A 94 -8.12 4.40 12.19
N VAL A 95 -7.90 3.42 13.06
CA VAL A 95 -7.59 2.05 12.62
C VAL A 95 -8.88 1.41 12.11
N CYS A 96 -8.84 0.85 10.91
CA CYS A 96 -9.94 0.12 10.30
C CYS A 96 -9.59 -1.35 10.23
N SER A 97 -10.50 -2.20 10.70
CA SER A 97 -10.38 -3.66 10.59
C SER A 97 -11.46 -4.16 9.63
N SER A 98 -11.07 -4.65 8.46
CA SER A 98 -11.97 -5.31 7.51
C SER A 98 -11.99 -6.82 7.78
N ARG A 99 -13.14 -7.45 7.54
CA ARG A 99 -13.30 -8.91 7.60
C ARG A 99 -14.22 -9.35 6.48
N TRP A 100 -13.84 -10.42 5.78
CA TRP A 100 -14.67 -10.98 4.72
C TRP A 100 -14.78 -12.50 4.84
N GLN A 101 -15.96 -12.99 4.49
CA GLN A 101 -16.20 -14.42 4.39
C GLN A 101 -15.63 -14.96 3.08
N GLY A 102 -15.16 -16.20 3.11
CA GLY A 102 -14.69 -16.87 1.90
C GLY A 102 -15.84 -17.07 0.92
N THR A 103 -15.59 -16.77 -0.36
CA THR A 103 -16.56 -16.97 -1.44
C THR A 103 -15.88 -17.64 -2.63
N GLY A 104 -16.40 -18.80 -3.05
CA GLY A 104 -15.84 -19.58 -4.16
C GLY A 104 -14.36 -19.89 -3.98
N LYS A 105 -13.50 -19.31 -4.82
CA LYS A 105 -12.04 -19.49 -4.80
C LYS A 105 -11.30 -18.48 -3.92
N VAL A 106 -11.99 -17.51 -3.33
CA VAL A 106 -11.40 -16.47 -2.49
C VAL A 106 -11.52 -16.90 -1.02
N PRO A 107 -10.41 -17.20 -0.32
CA PRO A 107 -10.48 -17.54 1.09
C PRO A 107 -10.94 -16.34 1.92
N GLY A 108 -11.59 -16.62 3.05
CA GLY A 108 -11.92 -15.60 4.04
C GLY A 108 -10.65 -15.06 4.72
N GLY A 109 -10.76 -13.86 5.28
CA GLY A 109 -9.64 -13.23 5.95
C GLY A 109 -10.02 -11.93 6.63
N ASP A 110 -9.01 -11.30 7.22
CA ASP A 110 -9.09 -9.99 7.83
C ASP A 110 -7.88 -9.12 7.43
N HIS A 111 -8.04 -7.81 7.54
CA HIS A 111 -6.96 -6.86 7.27
C HIS A 111 -7.12 -5.61 8.15
N GLU A 112 -6.00 -5.07 8.60
CA GLU A 112 -5.96 -3.82 9.37
C GLU A 112 -5.19 -2.74 8.60
N TYR A 113 -5.83 -1.59 8.44
CA TYR A 113 -5.27 -0.40 7.79
C TYR A 113 -5.70 0.85 8.56
N ILE A 114 -5.24 2.03 8.15
CA ILE A 114 -5.68 3.31 8.72
C ILE A 114 -6.52 4.03 7.67
N ASP A 115 -7.56 4.74 8.09
CA ASP A 115 -8.19 5.74 7.25
C ASP A 115 -8.02 7.15 7.81
N VAL A 116 -8.06 8.13 6.91
CA VAL A 116 -8.12 9.56 7.23
C VAL A 116 -9.29 10.16 6.44
N VAL A 117 -10.20 10.83 7.14
CA VAL A 117 -11.39 11.42 6.54
C VAL A 117 -11.26 12.94 6.55
N SER A 118 -11.48 13.57 5.40
CA SER A 118 -11.68 15.01 5.29
C SER A 118 -13.18 15.30 5.17
N HIS A 119 -13.67 16.22 5.99
CA HIS A 119 -15.04 16.70 5.92
C HIS A 119 -15.05 18.01 5.14
N GLY A 120 -15.41 17.98 3.85
CA GLY A 120 -15.49 19.17 3.02
C GLY A 120 -16.67 20.06 3.40
N HIS A 121 -16.55 21.37 3.17
CA HIS A 121 -17.60 22.37 3.46
C HIS A 121 -18.91 22.13 2.68
N THR A 122 -18.85 21.36 1.58
CA THR A 122 -19.97 21.05 0.69
C THR A 122 -20.68 19.73 1.05
N GLY A 123 -20.31 19.10 2.17
CA GLY A 123 -20.88 17.80 2.58
C GLY A 123 -20.26 16.59 1.87
N SER A 124 -19.30 16.79 0.96
CA SER A 124 -18.50 15.69 0.40
C SER A 124 -17.39 15.31 1.38
N SER A 125 -17.39 14.05 1.83
CA SER A 125 -16.30 13.49 2.62
C SER A 125 -15.30 12.78 1.72
N GLU A 126 -14.03 13.15 1.77
CA GLU A 126 -12.96 12.41 1.11
C GLU A 126 -12.31 11.44 2.11
N ARG A 127 -12.20 10.16 1.74
CA ARG A 127 -11.58 9.12 2.58
C ARG A 127 -10.31 8.62 1.92
N LEU A 128 -9.19 8.77 2.62
CA LEU A 128 -7.91 8.23 2.22
C LEU A 128 -7.59 6.97 3.04
N ILE A 129 -6.99 6.00 2.38
CA ILE A 129 -6.45 4.79 2.97
C ILE A 129 -4.96 5.00 3.22
N VAL A 130 -4.51 4.62 4.41
CA VAL A 130 -3.10 4.61 4.82
C VAL A 130 -2.71 3.18 5.16
N ASP A 131 -1.76 2.61 4.41
CA ASP A 131 -1.21 1.27 4.66
C ASP A 131 0.31 1.35 4.82
N ILE A 132 0.77 1.05 6.04
CA ILE A 132 2.18 1.20 6.45
C ILE A 132 3.09 0.04 6.01
N ASP A 133 2.51 -1.02 5.45
CA ASP A 133 3.23 -2.22 5.01
C ASP A 133 2.77 -2.64 3.61
N PHE A 134 2.65 -1.66 2.72
CA PHE A 134 1.94 -1.83 1.46
C PHE A 134 2.61 -2.85 0.52
N GLN A 135 3.95 -2.81 0.41
CA GLN A 135 4.71 -3.68 -0.49
C GLN A 135 4.61 -5.16 -0.12
N SER A 136 4.55 -5.50 1.17
CA SER A 136 4.50 -6.89 1.64
C SER A 136 3.27 -7.65 1.13
N HIS A 137 2.20 -6.91 0.81
CA HIS A 137 0.98 -7.44 0.23
C HIS A 137 1.11 -7.94 -1.21
N PHE A 138 2.29 -7.77 -1.82
CA PHE A 138 2.55 -8.20 -3.18
C PHE A 138 3.83 -9.05 -3.30
N GLU A 139 4.56 -9.32 -2.22
CA GLU A 139 5.74 -10.20 -2.30
C GLU A 139 5.35 -11.63 -2.76
N ILE A 140 6.08 -12.21 -3.69
CA ILE A 140 5.86 -13.59 -4.15
C ILE A 140 7.18 -14.37 -4.12
N ALA A 141 7.10 -15.67 -3.88
CA ALA A 141 8.25 -16.54 -4.00
C ALA A 141 8.59 -16.74 -5.49
N ARG A 142 9.89 -16.76 -5.81
CA ARG A 142 10.39 -16.95 -7.19
C ARG A 142 9.79 -15.92 -8.15
N ALA A 143 9.84 -14.64 -7.76
CA ALA A 143 9.55 -13.55 -8.68
C ALA A 143 10.55 -13.53 -9.84
N VAL A 144 10.11 -13.07 -11.02
CA VAL A 144 11.02 -12.70 -12.10
C VAL A 144 11.52 -11.27 -11.89
N ASP A 145 12.71 -10.93 -12.37
CA ASP A 145 13.33 -9.61 -12.14
C ASP A 145 12.44 -8.41 -12.51
N SER A 146 11.65 -8.54 -13.58
CA SER A 146 10.72 -7.49 -14.02
C SER A 146 9.57 -7.29 -13.03
N TYR A 147 9.13 -8.33 -12.32
CA TYR A 147 8.18 -8.21 -11.21
C TYR A 147 8.80 -7.49 -10.02
N ASP A 148 10.05 -7.82 -9.67
CA ASP A 148 10.73 -7.16 -8.55
C ASP A 148 10.97 -5.68 -8.82
N LYS A 149 11.24 -5.28 -10.07
CA LYS A 149 11.31 -3.86 -10.46
C LYS A 149 9.98 -3.14 -10.22
N ILE A 150 8.86 -3.77 -10.59
CA ILE A 150 7.51 -3.25 -10.34
C ILE A 150 7.23 -3.16 -8.84
N LEU A 151 7.50 -4.22 -8.08
CA LEU A 151 7.31 -4.27 -6.63
C LEU A 151 8.10 -3.19 -5.91
N ASN A 152 9.39 -3.04 -6.22
CA ASN A 152 10.28 -2.03 -5.64
C ASN A 152 9.90 -0.60 -6.05
N SER A 153 9.09 -0.45 -7.10
CA SER A 153 8.55 0.85 -7.50
C SER A 153 7.26 1.23 -6.78
N LEU A 154 6.70 0.39 -5.91
CA LEU A 154 5.53 0.74 -5.07
C LEU A 154 5.92 1.66 -3.91
N PRO A 155 4.99 2.48 -3.37
CA PRO A 155 5.29 3.30 -2.20
C PRO A 155 5.55 2.42 -0.96
N VAL A 156 6.48 2.84 -0.09
CA VAL A 156 6.74 2.14 1.18
C VAL A 156 5.50 2.22 2.07
N VAL A 157 4.92 3.42 2.16
CA VAL A 157 3.64 3.68 2.84
C VAL A 157 2.65 4.15 1.79
N TYR A 158 1.57 3.40 1.60
CA TYR A 158 0.49 3.85 0.73
C TYR A 158 -0.35 4.90 1.46
N VAL A 159 -0.57 6.04 0.81
CA VAL A 159 -1.56 7.06 1.21
C VAL A 159 -2.32 7.45 -0.04
N GLY A 160 -3.63 7.18 -0.08
CA GLY A 160 -4.47 7.61 -1.20
C GLY A 160 -5.89 7.08 -1.20
N SER A 161 -6.69 7.52 -2.17
CA SER A 161 -8.09 7.09 -2.31
C SER A 161 -8.24 5.58 -2.60
N LEU A 162 -9.44 5.05 -2.35
CA LEU A 162 -9.77 3.65 -2.68
C LEU A 162 -9.72 3.38 -4.21
N ALA A 163 -10.05 4.39 -5.01
CA ALA A 163 -9.99 4.30 -6.48
C ALA A 163 -8.55 4.13 -6.96
N ARG A 164 -7.63 4.95 -6.43
CA ARG A 164 -6.19 4.86 -6.70
C ARG A 164 -5.61 3.53 -6.21
N LEU A 165 -6.02 3.07 -5.03
CA LEU A 165 -5.61 1.79 -4.49
C LEU A 165 -5.98 0.65 -5.46
N SER A 166 -7.22 0.67 -5.97
CA SER A 166 -7.73 -0.35 -6.90
C SER A 166 -6.88 -0.47 -8.18
N GLN A 167 -6.30 0.63 -8.66
CA GLN A 167 -5.37 0.61 -9.80
C GLN A 167 -4.08 -0.14 -9.47
N PHE A 168 -3.48 0.11 -8.30
CA PHE A 168 -2.32 -0.66 -7.83
C PHE A 168 -2.65 -2.15 -7.68
N LEU A 169 -3.80 -2.48 -7.09
CA LEU A 169 -4.20 -3.88 -6.91
C LEU A 169 -4.32 -4.61 -8.24
N GLN A 170 -4.91 -3.96 -9.25
CA GLN A 170 -5.04 -4.54 -10.58
C GLN A 170 -3.67 -4.78 -11.23
N VAL A 171 -2.81 -3.76 -11.25
CA VAL A 171 -1.47 -3.85 -11.83
C VAL A 171 -0.65 -4.96 -11.16
N MET A 172 -0.65 -5.02 -9.84
CA MET A 172 0.14 -6.02 -9.10
C MET A 172 -0.43 -7.43 -9.24
N ALA A 173 -1.75 -7.61 -9.29
CA ALA A 173 -2.35 -8.93 -9.51
C ALA A 173 -2.05 -9.49 -10.91
N GLU A 174 -2.05 -8.63 -11.94
CA GLU A 174 -1.67 -8.99 -13.29
C GLU A 174 -0.17 -9.32 -13.38
N ALA A 175 0.68 -8.47 -12.79
CA ALA A 175 2.12 -8.69 -12.74
C ALA A 175 2.48 -9.99 -12.00
N ALA A 176 1.81 -10.29 -10.88
CA ALA A 176 2.04 -11.51 -10.11
C ALA A 176 1.63 -12.76 -10.88
N ARG A 177 0.47 -12.71 -11.57
CA ARG A 177 0.02 -13.80 -12.44
C ARG A 177 1.04 -14.07 -13.55
N PHE A 178 1.55 -13.01 -14.17
CA PHE A 178 2.55 -13.13 -15.20
C PHE A 178 3.84 -13.77 -14.67
N SER A 179 4.40 -13.21 -13.59
CA SER A 179 5.64 -13.70 -12.98
C SER A 179 5.57 -15.18 -12.58
N LEU A 180 4.46 -15.60 -11.96
CA LEU A 180 4.30 -16.98 -11.51
C LEU A 180 4.12 -17.93 -12.70
N LYS A 181 3.42 -17.50 -13.76
CA LYS A 181 3.25 -18.29 -14.99
C LYS A 181 4.60 -18.61 -15.64
N GLN A 182 5.54 -17.65 -15.68
CA GLN A 182 6.88 -17.87 -16.22
C GLN A 182 7.63 -18.98 -15.48
N ASN A 183 7.35 -19.17 -14.19
CA ASN A 183 7.94 -20.21 -13.36
C ASN A 183 7.05 -21.45 -13.19
N SER A 184 6.01 -21.61 -14.03
CA SER A 184 5.02 -22.70 -13.95
C SER A 184 4.37 -22.84 -12.56
N MET A 185 4.23 -21.72 -11.84
CA MET A 185 3.59 -21.66 -10.53
C MET A 185 2.15 -21.14 -10.64
N PRO A 186 1.18 -21.78 -9.98
CA PRO A 186 -0.18 -21.26 -9.96
C PRO A 186 -0.25 -19.98 -9.12
N LEU A 187 -1.12 -19.05 -9.52
CA LEU A 187 -1.42 -17.84 -8.74
C LEU A 187 -2.16 -18.25 -7.45
N PRO A 188 -1.60 -18.03 -6.25
CA PRO A 188 -2.29 -18.37 -5.02
C PRO A 188 -3.51 -17.47 -4.82
N PRO A 189 -4.58 -17.95 -4.16
CA PRO A 189 -5.82 -17.19 -3.99
C PRO A 189 -5.62 -15.81 -3.34
N TRP A 190 -4.69 -15.69 -2.38
CA TRP A 190 -4.40 -14.43 -1.67
C TRP A 190 -3.64 -13.39 -2.49
N ARG A 191 -3.15 -13.76 -3.69
CA ARG A 191 -2.57 -12.83 -4.67
C ARG A 191 -3.54 -12.51 -5.82
N SER A 192 -4.75 -13.07 -5.81
CA SER A 192 -5.78 -12.70 -6.77
C SER A 192 -6.30 -11.29 -6.53
N LEU A 193 -6.74 -10.62 -7.60
CA LEU A 193 -7.33 -9.29 -7.51
C LEU A 193 -8.54 -9.26 -6.57
N ALA A 194 -9.40 -10.28 -6.62
CA ALA A 194 -10.59 -10.36 -5.78
C ALA A 194 -10.23 -10.44 -4.28
N TYR A 195 -9.22 -11.23 -3.91
CA TYR A 195 -8.75 -11.28 -2.52
C TYR A 195 -8.12 -9.95 -2.10
N LEU A 196 -7.27 -9.36 -2.94
CA LEU A 196 -6.66 -8.07 -2.67
C LEU A 196 -7.73 -6.99 -2.48
N GLN A 197 -8.72 -6.90 -3.37
CA GLN A 197 -9.83 -5.96 -3.21
C GLN A 197 -10.59 -6.18 -1.90
N ALA A 198 -10.87 -7.44 -1.53
CA ALA A 198 -11.56 -7.76 -0.29
C ALA A 198 -10.85 -7.20 0.95
N LYS A 199 -9.51 -7.13 0.96
CA LYS A 199 -8.75 -6.56 2.10
C LYS A 199 -9.13 -5.11 2.43
N TRP A 200 -9.36 -4.26 1.42
CA TRP A 200 -9.62 -2.83 1.65
C TRP A 200 -11.07 -2.41 1.35
N GLN A 201 -11.82 -3.19 0.57
CA GLN A 201 -13.18 -2.84 0.11
C GLN A 201 -14.30 -3.55 0.87
N SER A 202 -13.99 -4.59 1.66
CA SER A 202 -14.99 -5.28 2.46
C SER A 202 -15.53 -4.38 3.60
N PRO A 203 -16.71 -4.71 4.16
CA PRO A 203 -17.19 -4.07 5.37
C PRO A 203 -16.11 -4.06 6.47
N TYR A 204 -15.96 -2.92 7.12
CA TYR A 204 -14.91 -2.69 8.10
C TYR A 204 -15.47 -2.04 9.36
N GLN A 205 -14.78 -2.26 10.47
CA GLN A 205 -15.02 -1.57 11.73
C GLN A 205 -13.98 -0.49 11.92
N ARG A 206 -14.43 0.74 12.16
CA ARG A 206 -13.59 1.91 12.41
C ARG A 206 -13.38 2.08 13.91
N GLN A 207 -12.15 1.90 14.39
CA GLN A 207 -11.82 1.95 15.81
C GLN A 207 -11.52 3.39 16.24
N LEU A 208 -12.52 4.04 16.83
CA LEU A 208 -12.40 5.40 17.34
C LEU A 208 -11.59 5.48 18.64
N TYR A 209 -11.50 4.40 19.41
CA TYR A 209 -10.73 4.33 20.66
C TYR A 209 -10.03 2.97 20.73
N ALA A 210 -8.86 2.92 21.38
CA ALA A 210 -8.27 1.64 21.76
C ALA A 210 -9.17 1.01 22.83
N ASP A 211 -9.58 -0.25 22.67
CA ASP A 211 -10.43 -0.92 23.64
C ASP A 211 -9.69 -1.02 24.98
N GLU A 212 -10.17 -0.31 25.99
CA GLU A 212 -9.55 -0.24 27.32
C GLU A 212 -9.39 -1.62 27.98
N LYS A 213 -10.23 -2.59 27.57
CA LYS A 213 -10.19 -3.96 28.07
C LYS A 213 -8.96 -4.73 27.58
N ASP A 214 -8.47 -4.44 26.36
CA ASP A 214 -7.33 -5.14 25.76
C ASP A 214 -5.98 -4.59 26.25
N ILE A 215 -5.93 -3.32 26.66
CA ILE A 215 -4.72 -2.67 27.21
C ILE A 215 -4.27 -3.37 28.51
N SER A 216 -5.23 -3.80 29.33
CA SER A 216 -4.96 -4.48 30.61
C SER A 216 -4.37 -5.90 30.49
N ARG A 217 -4.46 -6.51 29.30
CA ARG A 217 -4.03 -7.91 29.04
C ARG A 217 -2.82 -8.01 28.11
N ALA A 218 -2.25 -6.88 27.69
CA ALA A 218 -1.12 -6.85 26.77
C ALA A 218 0.20 -7.20 27.50
N ASN A 219 0.88 -8.26 27.06
CA ASN A 219 2.18 -8.64 27.59
C ASN A 219 3.28 -7.79 26.90
N PRO A 220 4.15 -7.07 27.62
CA PRO A 220 5.21 -6.24 27.03
C PRO A 220 6.14 -7.00 26.07
N PHE A 221 6.27 -8.33 26.25
CA PHE A 221 7.12 -9.19 25.42
C PHE A 221 6.58 -9.37 23.98
N ASP A 222 5.27 -9.29 23.77
CA ASP A 222 4.64 -9.52 22.47
C ASP A 222 4.92 -8.40 21.45
N HIS A 223 5.45 -7.27 21.93
CA HIS A 223 5.67 -6.05 21.14
C HIS A 223 7.14 -5.81 20.76
N LYS A 224 8.08 -6.68 21.20
CA LYS A 224 9.51 -6.52 20.86
C LYS A 224 9.75 -6.50 19.36
N GLN A 225 9.02 -7.32 18.60
CA GLN A 225 9.10 -7.36 17.12
C GLN A 225 8.63 -6.06 16.48
N CYS A 226 7.61 -5.41 17.05
CA CYS A 226 7.09 -4.12 16.56
C CYS A 226 8.16 -3.00 16.62
N SER A 227 9.14 -3.08 17.53
CA SER A 227 10.29 -2.16 17.55
C SER A 227 11.26 -2.34 16.37
N GLY A 228 11.44 -3.59 15.91
CA GLY A 228 12.25 -3.92 14.73
C GLY A 228 11.53 -3.54 13.44
N HIS A 229 10.22 -3.80 13.37
CA HIS A 229 9.38 -3.39 12.24
C HIS A 229 9.37 -1.87 12.08
N LEU A 230 9.21 -1.11 13.17
CA LEU A 230 9.26 0.36 13.11
C LEU A 230 10.60 0.87 12.57
N LYS A 231 11.73 0.32 13.05
CA LYS A 231 13.06 0.68 12.54
C LYS A 231 13.20 0.41 11.03
N ARG A 232 12.76 -0.76 10.57
CA ARG A 232 12.80 -1.12 9.14
C ARG A 232 11.94 -0.15 8.32
N LEU A 233 10.71 0.10 8.78
CA LEU A 233 9.79 1.04 8.15
C LEU A 233 10.41 2.44 8.04
N GLN A 234 10.96 2.98 9.14
CA GLN A 234 11.62 4.28 9.16
C GLN A 234 12.80 4.34 8.18
N SER A 235 13.62 3.29 8.14
CA SER A 235 14.76 3.21 7.22
C SER A 235 14.33 3.19 5.75
N LEU A 236 13.32 2.39 5.41
CA LEU A 236 12.81 2.28 4.04
C LEU A 236 12.17 3.60 3.61
N LEU A 237 11.38 4.21 4.48
CA LEU A 237 10.70 5.47 4.20
C LEU A 237 11.70 6.62 4.02
N GLN A 238 12.74 6.69 4.84
CA GLN A 238 13.81 7.68 4.69
C GLN A 238 14.51 7.54 3.33
N ALA A 239 14.83 6.31 2.91
CA ALA A 239 15.45 6.03 1.62
C ALA A 239 14.54 6.41 0.43
N GLU A 240 13.23 6.15 0.51
CA GLU A 240 12.26 6.56 -0.50
C GLU A 240 12.19 8.09 -0.62
N ILE A 241 12.11 8.80 0.52
CA ILE A 241 12.09 10.27 0.55
C ILE A 241 13.37 10.87 -0.06
N GLU A 242 14.53 10.31 0.26
CA GLU A 242 15.82 10.76 -0.29
C GLU A 242 15.89 10.56 -1.81
N THR A 243 15.44 9.38 -2.29
CA THR A 243 15.36 9.07 -3.72
C THR A 243 14.46 10.06 -4.46
N GLU A 244 13.27 10.36 -3.91
CA GLU A 244 12.36 11.33 -4.52
C GLU A 244 12.90 12.76 -4.57
N ARG A 245 13.67 13.18 -3.54
CA ARG A 245 14.31 14.51 -3.52
C ARG A 245 15.36 14.65 -4.62
N ILE A 246 16.11 13.59 -4.90
CA ILE A 246 17.13 13.59 -5.96
C ILE A 246 16.47 13.66 -7.34
N LEU A 247 15.31 13.02 -7.51
CA LEU A 247 14.59 12.96 -8.78
C LEU A 247 13.76 14.22 -9.09
N LYS A 248 13.40 15.04 -8.09
CA LYS A 248 12.70 16.31 -8.27
C LYS A 248 13.72 17.46 -8.39
N PRO A 249 13.99 18.04 -9.58
CA PRO A 249 14.85 19.21 -9.67
C PRO A 249 14.24 20.36 -8.85
N VAL A 250 15.04 20.96 -7.97
CA VAL A 250 14.70 22.19 -7.26
C VAL A 250 14.50 23.28 -8.32
N ASN A 251 13.24 23.62 -8.62
CA ASN A 251 12.92 24.86 -9.32
C ASN A 251 13.35 26.00 -8.39
N SER A 252 14.56 26.53 -8.60
CA SER A 252 14.98 27.77 -7.98
C SER A 252 14.20 28.91 -8.63
N GLU A 253 13.15 29.37 -7.94
CA GLU A 253 12.55 30.68 -8.22
C GLU A 253 13.55 31.78 -7.84
N HIS A 254 14.55 32.02 -8.69
CA HIS A 254 15.18 33.33 -8.75
C HIS A 254 14.20 34.27 -9.45
N SER A 255 13.23 34.76 -8.68
CA SER A 255 12.57 36.02 -8.98
C SER A 255 13.64 37.10 -9.06
N TRP A 256 14.05 37.43 -10.29
CA TRP A 256 14.80 38.64 -10.57
C TRP A 256 13.98 39.80 -10.01
N ARG A 257 14.45 40.39 -8.90
CA ARG A 257 13.95 41.65 -8.39
C ARG A 257 14.06 42.68 -9.52
N ARG A 258 12.96 42.94 -10.22
CA ARG A 258 12.82 44.17 -11.02
C ARG A 258 12.92 45.33 -10.02
N LYS A 259 14.06 46.03 -10.04
CA LYS A 259 14.18 47.34 -9.38
C LYS A 259 13.19 48.30 -10.07
N PRO A 260 12.40 49.09 -9.31
CA PRO A 260 11.62 50.17 -9.90
C PRO A 260 12.55 51.25 -10.45
N GLU A 261 12.22 51.74 -11.64
CA GLU A 261 12.91 52.82 -12.34
C GLU A 261 12.96 54.10 -11.51
N ARG A 262 14.16 54.67 -11.33
CA ARG A 262 14.32 56.09 -10.94
C ARG A 262 14.24 56.92 -12.22
N MET A 263 13.04 57.41 -12.53
CA MET A 263 12.80 58.43 -13.53
C MET A 263 13.54 59.71 -13.11
N ARG A 264 14.65 60.04 -13.78
CA ARG A 264 15.32 61.34 -13.64
C ARG A 264 14.69 62.31 -14.62
N HIS A 265 13.94 63.27 -14.09
CA HIS A 265 13.59 64.50 -14.80
C HIS A 265 14.89 65.27 -15.12
N TYR A 266 15.13 65.58 -16.39
CA TYR A 266 15.99 66.68 -16.78
C TYR A 266 15.12 67.76 -17.39
N LEU A 267 15.09 68.90 -16.70
CA LEU A 267 14.67 70.19 -17.22
C LEU A 267 15.70 70.64 -18.25
N TYR A 268 15.26 70.97 -19.46
CA TYR A 268 15.73 72.12 -20.25
C TYR A 268 14.65 72.45 -21.28
#